data_AF-A0A258I144-F1
#
_entry.id   AF-A0A258I144-F1
#
_cell.length_a   1.000
_cell.length_b   1.000
_cell.length_c   1.000
_cell.angle_alpha   90.00
_cell.angle_beta   90.00
_cell.angle_gamma   90.00
#
_symmetry.space_group_name_H-M   'P 1'
#
loop_
_entity.id
_entity.type
_entity.pdbx_description
1 polymer ?
#
loop_
_entity_poly.entity_id
_entity_poly.type
_entity_poly.pdbx_seq_one_letter_code
_entity_poly.pdbx_strand_id
1 'polypeptide(L)'
;MSTSLPARTKTLRDRLITLDQLGSNVEETGLLEDLRSDLAAPAAELSRALDQRTLLVDAGIAAAAPPSLDAARKRASALLEKFMAETKAATLKKGVSWANLVRDIKAASSDVAAMVTKSWKAYRQEAFTGEAPGVVKGRIAFTPANGEAFKRYEQLHQAFRLEFERLPADGAAIERARSLAAELTETAKAFDYAVPTDVKRFLEAVQSGGATLDLLTDTVKTWLTENHAVASYRILPRGSDGGR
;
A
#
# COMPACT_ATOMS: atom_id res chain seq x y z
N MET A 1 41.17 22.83 67.58
CA MET A 1 41.94 22.14 66.53
C MET A 1 41.72 22.87 65.21
N SER A 2 42.56 23.87 64.93
CA SER A 2 42.43 24.70 63.73
C SER A 2 42.98 23.92 62.54
N THR A 3 42.10 23.40 61.67
CA THR A 3 42.53 22.81 60.39
C THR A 3 43.33 23.85 59.63
N SER A 4 44.60 23.55 59.35
CA SER A 4 45.53 24.49 58.75
C SER A 4 44.97 25.02 57.41
N LEU A 5 45.27 26.28 57.10
CA LEU A 5 44.89 26.94 55.84
C LEU A 5 45.11 26.06 54.59
N PRO A 6 46.24 25.32 54.46
CA PRO A 6 46.47 24.37 53.37
C PRO A 6 45.45 23.23 53.25
N ALA A 7 44.94 22.72 54.37
CA ALA A 7 43.94 21.65 54.36
C ALA A 7 42.57 22.16 53.87
N ARG A 8 42.22 23.41 54.20
CA ARG A 8 40.98 24.07 53.75
C ARG A 8 41.03 24.39 52.25
N THR A 9 42.15 24.87 51.74
CA THR A 9 42.32 25.12 50.29
C THR A 9 42.32 23.83 49.46
N LYS A 10 42.92 22.74 49.96
CA LYS A 10 42.83 21.43 49.32
C LYS A 10 41.38 20.93 49.23
N THR A 11 40.65 20.99 50.34
CA THR A 11 39.23 20.58 50.38
C THR A 11 38.35 21.42 49.45
N LEU A 12 38.62 22.72 49.33
CA LEU A 12 37.90 23.61 48.41
C LEU A 12 38.20 23.26 46.93
N ARG A 13 39.47 22.97 46.61
CA ARG A 13 39.89 22.53 45.28
C ARG A 13 39.24 21.21 44.89
N ASP A 14 39.21 20.24 45.80
CA ASP A 14 38.59 18.94 45.56
C ASP A 14 37.08 19.10 45.32
N ARG A 15 36.40 19.97 46.10
CA ARG A 15 34.99 20.31 45.88
C ARG A 15 34.75 21.01 44.54
N LEU A 16 35.63 21.92 44.11
CA LEU A 16 35.54 22.57 42.80
C LEU A 16 35.70 21.55 41.67
N ILE A 17 36.62 20.59 41.79
CA ILE A 17 36.79 19.50 40.82
C ILE A 17 35.52 18.63 40.76
N THR A 18 34.91 18.30 41.90
CA THR A 18 33.65 17.53 41.91
C THR A 18 32.49 18.31 41.28
N LEU A 19 32.37 19.60 41.56
CA LEU A 19 31.33 20.46 40.96
C LEU A 19 31.54 20.63 39.45
N ASP A 20 32.79 20.75 39.00
CA ASP A 20 33.17 20.82 37.59
C ASP A 20 32.85 19.52 36.84
N GLN A 21 33.11 18.36 37.47
CA GLN A 21 32.72 17.04 36.93
C GLN A 21 31.20 16.87 36.86
N LEU A 22 30.46 17.31 37.89
CA LEU A 22 28.99 17.29 37.87
C LEU A 22 28.43 18.21 36.78
N GLY A 23 28.97 19.42 36.63
CA GLY A 23 28.63 20.35 35.56
C GLY A 23 28.88 19.75 34.18
N SER A 24 30.06 19.16 33.96
CA SER A 24 30.43 18.48 32.72
C SER A 24 29.47 17.32 32.39
N ASN A 25 29.05 16.54 33.38
CA ASN A 25 28.09 15.44 33.18
C ASN A 25 26.68 15.95 32.81
N VAL A 26 26.25 17.07 33.40
CA VAL A 26 24.96 17.69 33.07
C VAL A 26 24.97 18.25 31.65
N GLU A 27 26.05 18.92 31.25
CA GLU A 27 26.23 19.42 29.87
C GLU A 27 26.24 18.28 28.86
N GLU A 28 26.99 17.22 29.13
CA GLU A 28 27.05 16.02 28.28
C GLU A 28 25.66 15.35 28.17
N THR A 29 24.93 15.24 29.27
CA THR A 29 23.55 14.71 29.27
C THR A 29 22.62 15.56 28.40
N GLY A 30 22.74 16.89 28.48
CA GLY A 30 21.97 17.81 27.64
C GLY A 30 22.27 17.63 26.15
N LEU A 31 23.55 17.52 25.78
CA LEU A 31 23.97 17.31 24.39
C LEU A 31 23.47 15.98 23.82
N LEU A 32 23.46 14.91 24.63
CA LEU A 32 22.91 13.62 24.24
C LEU A 32 21.39 13.65 24.09
N GLU A 33 20.69 14.40 24.94
CA GLU A 33 19.24 14.58 24.80
C GLU A 33 18.87 15.35 23.53
N ASP A 34 19.63 16.38 23.17
CA ASP A 34 19.47 17.09 21.90
C ASP A 34 19.65 16.13 20.71
N LEU A 35 20.70 15.31 20.72
CA LEU A 35 20.96 14.30 19.69
C LEU A 35 19.82 13.26 19.62
N ARG A 36 19.28 12.86 20.77
CA ARG A 36 18.12 11.96 20.83
C ARG A 36 16.90 12.59 20.18
N SER A 37 16.62 13.85 20.50
CA SER A 37 15.51 14.62 19.92
C SER A 37 15.65 14.77 18.41
N ASP A 38 16.84 15.10 17.92
CA ASP A 38 17.14 15.22 16.48
C ASP A 38 16.88 13.92 15.71
N LEU A 39 17.17 12.77 16.33
CA LEU A 39 17.06 11.46 15.72
C LEU A 39 15.65 10.86 15.85
N ALA A 40 14.89 11.24 16.88
CA ALA A 40 13.63 10.61 17.25
C ALA A 40 12.61 10.59 16.10
N ALA A 41 12.35 11.74 15.47
CA ALA A 41 11.37 11.83 14.39
C ALA A 41 11.81 11.05 13.13
N PRO A 42 13.02 11.23 12.58
CA PRO A 42 13.50 10.44 11.44
C PRO A 42 13.53 8.93 11.71
N ALA A 43 13.91 8.52 12.91
CA ALA A 43 13.93 7.10 13.29
C ALA A 43 12.52 6.51 13.39
N ALA A 44 11.55 7.25 13.93
CA ALA A 44 10.15 6.83 13.97
C ALA A 44 9.55 6.68 12.56
N GLU A 45 9.85 7.61 11.65
CA GLU A 45 9.43 7.52 10.25
C GLU A 45 10.01 6.28 9.55
N LEU A 46 11.30 6.02 9.74
CA LEU A 46 11.95 4.83 9.20
C LEU A 46 11.37 3.55 9.80
N SER A 47 11.13 3.50 11.12
CA SER A 47 10.51 2.35 11.78
C SER A 47 9.15 2.03 11.17
N ARG A 48 8.27 3.04 11.04
CA ARG A 48 6.96 2.84 10.43
C ARG A 48 7.05 2.32 8.99
N ALA A 49 7.98 2.84 8.19
CA ALA A 49 8.18 2.38 6.82
C ALA A 49 8.68 0.92 6.78
N LEU A 50 9.55 0.53 7.73
CA LEU A 50 10.03 -0.84 7.88
C LEU A 50 8.92 -1.79 8.35
N ASP A 51 8.07 -1.37 9.29
CA ASP A 51 6.93 -2.17 9.77
C ASP A 51 5.97 -2.47 8.61
N GLN A 52 5.66 -1.47 7.78
CA GLN A 52 4.85 -1.64 6.58
C GLN A 52 5.52 -2.57 5.56
N ARG A 53 6.84 -2.47 5.40
CA ARG A 53 7.58 -3.39 4.53
C ARG A 53 7.50 -4.82 5.05
N THR A 54 7.71 -5.02 6.34
CA THR A 54 7.63 -6.33 7.00
C THR A 54 6.25 -6.92 6.83
N LEU A 55 5.19 -6.12 7.01
CA LEU A 55 3.81 -6.55 6.77
C LEU A 55 3.61 -7.12 5.36
N LEU A 56 4.14 -6.47 4.32
CA LEU A 56 4.06 -6.97 2.94
C LEU A 56 4.88 -8.26 2.76
N VAL A 57 6.11 -8.28 3.27
CA VAL A 57 7.03 -9.42 3.13
C VAL A 57 6.50 -10.66 3.85
N ASP A 58 5.96 -10.51 5.05
CA ASP A 58 5.37 -11.59 5.83
C ASP A 58 4.14 -12.18 5.14
N ALA A 59 3.40 -11.33 4.41
CA ALA A 59 2.33 -11.77 3.53
C ALA A 59 2.83 -12.35 2.19
N GLY A 60 4.14 -12.51 1.98
CA GLY A 60 4.73 -13.06 0.76
C GLY A 60 4.71 -12.10 -0.44
N ILE A 61 4.50 -10.81 -0.23
CA ILE A 61 4.52 -9.78 -1.27
C ILE A 61 5.94 -9.24 -1.41
N ALA A 62 6.46 -9.22 -2.64
CA ALA A 62 7.84 -8.82 -2.90
C ALA A 62 8.08 -7.32 -2.63
N ALA A 63 8.83 -7.01 -1.56
CA ALA A 63 9.29 -5.65 -1.23
C ALA A 63 10.80 -5.65 -0.94
N ALA A 64 11.61 -5.41 -1.98
CA ALA A 64 13.06 -5.36 -1.87
C ALA A 64 13.52 -4.21 -0.97
N ALA A 65 14.60 -4.42 -0.21
CA ALA A 65 15.19 -3.35 0.58
C ALA A 65 15.93 -2.35 -0.35
N PRO A 66 15.70 -1.04 -0.23
CA PRO A 66 16.42 -0.07 -1.05
C PRO A 66 17.88 0.08 -0.57
N PRO A 67 18.83 0.38 -1.47
CA PRO A 67 20.25 0.56 -1.11
C PRO A 67 20.50 1.67 -0.07
N SER A 68 19.62 2.66 0.02
CA SER A 68 19.68 3.73 1.02
C SER A 68 19.55 3.21 2.45
N LEU A 69 18.83 2.10 2.67
CA LEU A 69 18.72 1.47 3.98
C LEU A 69 20.08 0.90 4.44
N ASP A 70 20.83 0.27 3.54
CA ASP A 70 22.16 -0.25 3.85
C ASP A 70 23.17 0.87 4.06
N ALA A 71 23.06 1.97 3.30
CA ALA A 71 23.88 3.15 3.50
C ALA A 71 23.63 3.79 4.89
N ALA A 72 22.37 3.94 5.29
CA ALA A 72 21.99 4.43 6.61
C ALA A 72 22.50 3.50 7.72
N ARG A 73 22.34 2.17 7.58
CA ARG A 73 22.83 1.18 8.55
C ARG A 73 24.35 1.26 8.72
N LYS A 74 25.12 1.26 7.63
CA LYS A 74 26.58 1.37 7.67
C LYS A 74 27.04 2.65 8.38
N ARG A 75 26.36 3.77 8.11
CA ARG A 75 26.70 5.06 8.74
C ARG A 75 26.34 5.10 10.23
N ALA A 76 25.20 4.53 10.60
CA ALA A 76 24.80 4.39 11.99
C ALA A 76 25.82 3.53 12.77
N SER A 77 26.22 2.37 12.23
CA SER A 77 27.23 1.50 12.84
C SER A 77 28.57 2.22 13.02
N ALA A 78 29.06 2.92 11.99
CA ALA A 78 30.33 3.65 12.07
C ALA A 78 30.30 4.81 13.09
N LEU A 79 29.14 5.46 13.28
CA LEU A 79 28.97 6.49 14.32
C LEU A 79 28.88 5.89 15.72
N LEU A 80 28.19 4.76 15.87
CA LEU A 80 28.12 4.03 17.13
C LEU A 80 29.51 3.56 17.56
N GLU A 81 30.30 2.98 16.66
CA GLU A 81 31.69 2.56 16.96
C GLU A 81 32.56 3.73 17.43
N LYS A 82 32.43 4.90 16.80
CA LYS A 82 33.15 6.12 17.22
C LYS A 82 32.73 6.60 18.60
N PHE A 83 31.43 6.58 18.88
CA PHE A 83 30.91 6.95 20.19
C PHE A 83 31.27 5.95 21.30
N MET A 84 31.37 4.66 20.97
CA MET A 84 31.85 3.65 21.91
C MET A 84 33.34 3.81 22.22
N ALA A 85 34.14 4.29 21.26
CA ALA A 85 35.56 4.56 21.49
C ALA A 85 35.79 5.83 22.34
N GLU A 86 35.00 6.87 22.10
CA GLU A 86 35.02 8.11 22.88
C GLU A 86 33.59 8.49 23.27
N THR A 87 33.19 8.15 24.50
CA THR A 87 31.83 8.35 25.05
C THR A 87 31.54 9.81 25.36
N LYS A 88 31.62 10.66 24.34
CA LYS A 88 31.36 12.10 24.39
C LYS A 88 30.52 12.53 23.20
N ALA A 89 29.47 13.31 23.42
CA ALA A 89 28.53 13.79 22.40
C ALA A 89 29.22 14.63 21.32
N ALA A 90 30.30 15.33 21.68
CA ALA A 90 31.12 16.09 20.75
C ALA A 90 31.72 15.23 19.62
N THR A 91 31.92 13.92 19.86
CA THR A 91 32.48 12.99 18.87
C THR A 91 31.47 12.67 17.76
N LEU A 92 30.18 12.68 18.10
CA LEU A 92 29.06 12.50 17.17
C LEU A 92 28.83 13.75 16.33
N LYS A 93 28.90 14.94 16.94
CA LYS A 93 28.75 16.23 16.23
C LYS A 93 30.00 16.69 15.49
N LYS A 94 31.09 15.90 15.48
CA LYS A 94 32.32 16.26 14.78
C LYS A 94 32.11 16.22 13.26
N GLY A 95 32.19 17.41 12.64
CA GLY A 95 32.02 17.58 11.20
C GLY A 95 30.58 17.33 10.73
N VAL A 96 30.43 16.77 9.53
CA VAL A 96 29.12 16.54 8.89
C VAL A 96 28.52 15.15 9.17
N SER A 97 29.16 14.34 10.01
CA SER A 97 28.83 12.92 10.17
C SER A 97 27.42 12.68 10.74
N TRP A 98 27.05 13.40 11.80
CA TRP A 98 25.70 13.39 12.37
C TRP A 98 24.63 13.88 11.38
N ALA A 99 24.86 15.04 10.76
CA ALA A 99 23.94 15.61 9.77
C ALA A 99 23.72 14.64 8.59
N ASN A 100 24.77 13.93 8.17
CA ASN A 100 24.68 12.90 7.14
C ASN A 100 23.83 11.71 7.61
N LEU A 101 24.02 11.21 8.84
CA LEU A 101 23.19 10.13 9.39
C LEU A 101 21.70 10.50 9.33
N VAL A 102 21.33 11.68 9.85
CA VAL A 102 19.94 12.15 9.85
C VAL A 102 19.39 12.24 8.42
N ARG A 103 20.19 12.77 7.48
CA ARG A 103 19.83 12.85 6.07
C ARG A 103 19.63 11.47 5.44
N ASP A 104 20.48 10.51 5.74
CA ASP A 104 20.40 9.16 5.16
C ASP A 104 19.26 8.35 5.75
N ILE A 105 18.92 8.54 7.03
CA ILE A 105 17.72 7.96 7.65
C ILE A 105 16.45 8.51 6.97
N LYS A 106 16.39 9.83 6.75
CA LYS A 106 15.27 10.44 6.02
C LYS A 106 15.15 9.89 4.60
N ALA A 107 16.27 9.83 3.87
CA ALA A 107 16.30 9.25 2.52
C ALA A 107 15.86 7.78 2.53
N ALA A 108 16.38 6.97 3.44
CA ALA A 108 15.99 5.57 3.60
C ALA A 108 14.49 5.44 3.92
N SER A 109 13.93 6.27 4.81
CA SER A 109 12.50 6.23 5.13
C SER A 109 11.63 6.51 3.91
N SER A 110 12.00 7.52 3.12
CA SER A 110 11.30 7.91 1.90
C SER A 110 11.37 6.81 0.85
N ASP A 111 12.56 6.25 0.63
CA ASP A 111 12.77 5.19 -0.37
C ASP A 111 12.05 3.91 0.02
N VAL A 112 12.06 3.53 1.31
CA VAL A 112 11.31 2.36 1.80
C VAL A 112 9.81 2.59 1.62
N ALA A 113 9.27 3.75 2.00
CA ALA A 113 7.85 4.05 1.83
C ALA A 113 7.41 4.06 0.36
N ALA A 114 8.24 4.63 -0.52
CA ALA A 114 8.00 4.61 -1.96
C ALA A 114 8.05 3.18 -2.53
N MET A 115 9.00 2.37 -2.08
CA MET A 115 9.11 0.96 -2.47
C MET A 115 7.89 0.16 -2.02
N VAL A 116 7.46 0.30 -0.77
CA VAL A 116 6.26 -0.37 -0.22
C VAL A 116 5.02 -0.01 -1.04
N THR A 117 4.85 1.28 -1.37
CA THR A 117 3.75 1.75 -2.22
C THR A 117 3.80 1.15 -3.62
N LYS A 118 4.99 1.07 -4.21
CA LYS A 118 5.19 0.47 -5.53
C LYS A 118 4.90 -1.02 -5.50
N SER A 119 5.41 -1.75 -4.51
CA SER A 119 5.19 -3.19 -4.32
C SER A 119 3.72 -3.51 -4.12
N TRP A 120 3.00 -2.75 -3.29
CA TRP A 120 1.56 -2.95 -3.09
C TRP A 120 0.78 -2.75 -4.39
N LYS A 121 1.09 -1.70 -5.16
CA LYS A 121 0.45 -1.46 -6.46
C LYS A 121 0.78 -2.53 -7.50
N ALA A 122 2.02 -3.02 -7.51
CA ALA A 122 2.44 -4.11 -8.40
C ALA A 122 1.71 -5.41 -8.05
N TYR A 123 1.57 -5.70 -6.76
CA TYR A 123 0.86 -6.88 -6.27
C TYR A 123 -0.59 -6.93 -6.75
N ARG A 124 -1.25 -5.78 -7.00
CA ARG A 124 -2.59 -5.76 -7.60
C ARG A 124 -2.69 -6.58 -8.88
N GLN A 125 -1.67 -6.49 -9.74
CA GLN A 125 -1.64 -7.19 -11.03
C GLN A 125 -1.32 -8.69 -10.86
N GLU A 126 -0.61 -9.05 -9.80
CA GLU A 126 -0.33 -10.44 -9.45
C GLU A 126 -1.55 -11.12 -8.78
N ALA A 127 -2.24 -10.38 -7.90
CA ALA A 127 -3.40 -10.86 -7.17
C ALA A 127 -4.59 -11.12 -8.11
N PHE A 128 -4.79 -10.28 -9.11
CA PHE A 128 -5.87 -10.44 -10.07
C PHE A 128 -5.41 -10.13 -11.50
N THR A 129 -5.39 -11.17 -12.34
CA THR A 129 -5.03 -11.08 -13.77
C THR A 129 -6.26 -11.03 -14.70
N GLY A 130 -7.47 -10.91 -14.13
CA GLY A 130 -8.71 -10.90 -14.92
C GLY A 130 -8.98 -9.56 -15.61
N GLU A 131 -9.99 -9.56 -16.46
CA GLU A 131 -10.29 -8.43 -17.35
C GLU A 131 -11.07 -7.32 -16.62
N ALA A 132 -10.82 -6.06 -16.99
CA ALA A 132 -11.60 -4.95 -16.45
C ALA A 132 -13.10 -5.09 -16.81
N PRO A 133 -14.04 -4.64 -15.95
CA PRO A 133 -15.48 -4.78 -16.20
C PRO A 133 -15.93 -4.23 -17.55
N GLY A 134 -15.31 -3.15 -18.05
CA GLY A 134 -15.62 -2.61 -19.38
C GLY A 134 -15.30 -3.57 -20.54
N VAL A 135 -14.23 -4.36 -20.41
CA VAL A 135 -13.85 -5.38 -21.41
C VAL A 135 -14.79 -6.58 -21.32
N VAL A 136 -15.08 -7.05 -20.10
CA VAL A 136 -16.04 -8.14 -19.86
C VAL A 136 -17.41 -7.77 -20.42
N LYS A 137 -17.89 -6.55 -20.14
CA LYS A 137 -19.17 -6.00 -20.64
C LYS A 137 -19.31 -6.09 -22.15
N GLY A 138 -18.23 -5.85 -22.90
CA GLY A 138 -18.24 -5.93 -24.37
C GLY A 138 -18.16 -7.35 -24.94
N ARG A 139 -17.91 -8.37 -24.11
CA ARG A 139 -17.68 -9.76 -24.56
C ARG A 139 -18.76 -10.73 -24.12
N ILE A 140 -19.43 -10.43 -23.01
CA ILE A 140 -20.55 -11.21 -22.50
C ILE A 140 -21.84 -10.78 -23.19
N ALA A 141 -22.76 -11.73 -23.35
CA ALA A 141 -24.12 -11.39 -23.72
C ALA A 141 -24.97 -11.30 -22.44
N PHE A 142 -25.73 -10.21 -22.29
CA PHE A 142 -26.50 -9.93 -21.08
C PHE A 142 -27.81 -10.72 -21.02
N THR A 143 -27.68 -12.03 -20.83
CA THR A 143 -28.78 -12.83 -20.26
C THR A 143 -29.08 -12.35 -18.84
N PRO A 144 -30.26 -12.65 -18.27
CA PRO A 144 -30.53 -12.34 -16.86
C PRO A 144 -29.45 -12.87 -15.91
N ALA A 145 -28.99 -14.12 -16.13
CA ALA A 145 -27.91 -14.74 -15.35
C ALA A 145 -26.57 -14.01 -15.51
N ASN A 146 -26.13 -13.72 -16.74
CA ASN A 146 -24.90 -12.96 -16.98
C ASN A 146 -25.00 -11.52 -16.47
N GLY A 147 -26.19 -10.92 -16.50
CA GLY A 147 -26.43 -9.57 -15.98
C GLY A 147 -26.29 -9.50 -14.46
N GLU A 148 -26.82 -10.49 -13.73
CA GLU A 148 -26.62 -10.60 -12.28
C GLU A 148 -25.16 -10.88 -11.92
N ALA A 149 -24.52 -11.82 -12.62
CA ALA A 149 -23.10 -12.12 -12.45
C ALA A 149 -22.23 -10.89 -12.75
N PHE A 150 -22.55 -10.12 -13.78
CA PHE A 150 -21.81 -8.92 -14.16
C PHE A 150 -21.94 -7.80 -13.12
N LYS A 151 -23.14 -7.58 -12.57
CA LYS A 151 -23.33 -6.60 -11.48
C LYS A 151 -22.49 -6.96 -10.25
N ARG A 152 -22.47 -8.24 -9.87
CA ARG A 152 -21.61 -8.71 -8.77
C ARG A 152 -20.14 -8.51 -9.10
N TYR A 153 -19.72 -8.87 -10.31
CA TYR A 153 -18.36 -8.70 -10.79
C TYR A 153 -17.90 -7.23 -10.74
N GLU A 154 -18.74 -6.29 -11.19
CA GLU A 154 -18.44 -4.86 -11.17
C GLU A 154 -18.27 -4.34 -9.72
N GLN A 155 -19.15 -4.74 -8.81
CA GLN A 155 -19.05 -4.38 -7.38
C GLN A 155 -17.78 -4.93 -6.74
N LEU A 156 -17.48 -6.21 -6.96
CA LEU A 156 -16.26 -6.84 -6.45
C LEU A 156 -15.01 -6.17 -7.02
N HIS A 157 -15.02 -5.79 -8.31
CA HIS A 157 -13.89 -5.16 -8.97
C HIS A 157 -13.66 -3.74 -8.43
N GLN A 158 -14.74 -3.01 -8.14
CA GLN A 158 -14.65 -1.72 -7.47
C GLN A 158 -14.09 -1.87 -6.04
N ALA A 159 -14.61 -2.81 -5.24
CA ALA A 159 -14.12 -3.07 -3.89
C ALA A 159 -12.64 -3.46 -3.89
N PHE A 160 -12.25 -4.36 -4.79
CA PHE A 160 -10.85 -4.75 -5.00
C PHE A 160 -9.99 -3.54 -5.34
N ARG A 161 -10.43 -2.68 -6.28
CA ARG A 161 -9.68 -1.45 -6.64
C ARG A 161 -9.46 -0.53 -5.44
N LEU A 162 -10.46 -0.38 -4.57
CA LEU A 162 -10.39 0.50 -3.41
C LEU A 162 -9.37 0.03 -2.37
N GLU A 163 -9.21 -1.29 -2.18
CA GLU A 163 -8.18 -1.84 -1.27
C GLU A 163 -6.74 -1.48 -1.71
N PHE A 164 -6.53 -1.15 -2.99
CA PHE A 164 -5.22 -0.71 -3.52
C PHE A 164 -5.06 0.81 -3.64
N GLU A 165 -6.07 1.62 -3.28
CA GLU A 165 -5.92 3.08 -3.24
C GLU A 165 -5.08 3.55 -2.05
N ARG A 166 -5.00 2.72 -1.00
CA ARG A 166 -4.22 2.98 0.22
C ARG A 166 -3.32 1.79 0.53
N LEU A 167 -2.30 2.02 1.36
CA LEU A 167 -1.47 0.95 1.89
C LEU A 167 -2.27 0.10 2.90
N PRO A 168 -2.03 -1.22 2.97
CA PRO A 168 -2.67 -2.06 3.96
C PRO A 168 -2.23 -1.63 5.36
N ALA A 169 -3.20 -1.49 6.27
CA ALA A 169 -2.93 -1.16 7.67
C ALA A 169 -2.49 -2.38 8.48
N ASP A 170 -2.94 -3.57 8.08
CA ASP A 170 -2.73 -4.83 8.76
C ASP A 170 -2.80 -6.02 7.78
N GLY A 171 -2.53 -7.23 8.30
CA GLY A 171 -2.62 -8.45 7.50
C GLY A 171 -4.06 -8.75 7.05
N ALA A 172 -5.06 -8.33 7.81
CA ALA A 172 -6.46 -8.53 7.45
C ALA A 172 -6.84 -7.77 6.17
N ALA A 173 -6.28 -6.58 5.95
CA ALA A 173 -6.45 -5.84 4.69
C ALA A 173 -5.87 -6.60 3.49
N ILE A 174 -4.72 -7.24 3.66
CA ILE A 174 -4.10 -8.06 2.61
C ILE A 174 -4.97 -9.28 2.31
N GLU A 175 -5.47 -9.97 3.33
CA GLU A 175 -6.36 -11.12 3.17
C GLU A 175 -7.71 -10.75 2.54
N ARG A 176 -8.25 -9.56 2.84
CA ARG A 176 -9.43 -9.03 2.14
C ARG A 176 -9.16 -8.85 0.65
N ALA A 177 -8.02 -8.25 0.29
CA ALA A 177 -7.65 -8.08 -1.12
C ALA A 177 -7.50 -9.43 -1.85
N ARG A 178 -6.92 -10.45 -1.18
CA ARG A 178 -6.83 -11.82 -1.71
C ARG A 178 -8.21 -12.47 -1.89
N SER A 179 -9.07 -12.33 -0.89
CA SER A 179 -10.42 -12.89 -0.93
C SER A 179 -11.24 -12.26 -2.06
N LEU A 180 -11.17 -10.94 -2.21
CA LEU A 180 -11.81 -10.23 -3.32
C LEU A 180 -11.28 -10.68 -4.69
N ALA A 181 -9.97 -10.89 -4.82
CA ALA A 181 -9.39 -11.42 -6.05
C ALA A 181 -9.89 -12.83 -6.36
N ALA A 182 -9.97 -13.72 -5.36
CA ALA A 182 -10.50 -15.06 -5.52
C ALA A 182 -11.99 -15.05 -5.91
N GLU A 183 -12.80 -14.21 -5.26
CA GLU A 183 -14.22 -14.03 -5.62
C GLU A 183 -14.40 -13.46 -7.02
N LEU A 184 -13.52 -12.55 -7.46
CA LEU A 184 -13.53 -12.03 -8.82
C LEU A 184 -13.21 -13.13 -9.84
N THR A 185 -12.18 -13.93 -9.59
CA THR A 185 -11.82 -15.06 -10.46
C THR A 185 -12.94 -16.08 -10.53
N GLU A 186 -13.62 -16.37 -9.41
CA GLU A 186 -14.74 -17.31 -9.40
C GLU A 186 -15.96 -16.75 -10.13
N THR A 187 -16.31 -15.48 -9.88
CA THR A 187 -17.42 -14.82 -10.59
C THR A 187 -17.15 -14.74 -12.09
N ALA A 188 -15.89 -14.56 -12.50
CA ALA A 188 -15.51 -14.56 -13.91
C ALA A 188 -15.75 -15.90 -14.63
N LYS A 189 -15.66 -17.03 -13.91
CA LYS A 189 -15.95 -18.37 -14.49
C LYS A 189 -17.43 -18.57 -14.77
N ALA A 190 -18.30 -17.85 -14.06
CA ALA A 190 -19.75 -17.94 -14.24
C ALA A 190 -20.24 -17.26 -15.54
N PHE A 191 -19.39 -16.47 -16.21
CA PHE A 191 -19.76 -15.85 -17.48
C PHE A 191 -19.83 -16.87 -18.60
N ASP A 192 -21.00 -16.96 -19.23
CA ASP A 192 -21.13 -17.68 -20.49
C ASP A 192 -20.69 -16.79 -21.66
N TYR A 193 -19.57 -17.18 -22.28
CA TYR A 193 -19.00 -16.52 -23.46
C TYR A 193 -19.42 -17.19 -24.78
N ALA A 194 -20.07 -18.36 -24.74
CA ALA A 194 -20.43 -19.18 -25.90
C ALA A 194 -21.73 -18.69 -26.56
N VAL A 195 -21.78 -17.40 -26.89
CA VAL A 195 -22.94 -16.78 -27.53
C VAL A 195 -22.68 -16.60 -29.02
N PRO A 196 -23.55 -17.17 -29.91
CA PRO A 196 -23.44 -16.99 -31.36
C PRO A 196 -23.38 -15.52 -31.75
N THR A 197 -22.62 -15.19 -32.79
CA THR A 197 -22.43 -13.80 -33.26
C THR A 197 -23.74 -13.07 -33.55
N ASP A 198 -24.72 -13.77 -34.13
CA ASP A 198 -26.04 -13.21 -34.44
C ASP A 198 -26.82 -12.85 -33.17
N VAL A 199 -26.71 -13.68 -32.12
CA VAL A 199 -27.31 -13.44 -30.81
C VAL A 199 -26.66 -12.25 -30.12
N LYS A 200 -25.32 -12.11 -30.21
CA LYS A 200 -24.62 -10.94 -29.67
C LYS A 200 -25.11 -9.64 -30.30
N ARG A 201 -25.19 -9.60 -31.64
CA ARG A 201 -25.71 -8.43 -32.37
C ARG A 201 -27.15 -8.09 -32.01
N PHE A 202 -28.00 -9.11 -31.86
CA PHE A 202 -29.37 -8.92 -31.41
C PHE A 202 -29.42 -8.32 -30.00
N LEU A 203 -28.69 -8.88 -29.03
CA LEU A 203 -28.68 -8.42 -27.65
C LEU A 203 -28.09 -7.02 -27.50
N GLU A 204 -27.03 -6.69 -28.22
CA GLU A 204 -26.45 -5.34 -28.27
C GLU A 204 -27.44 -4.31 -28.82
N ALA A 205 -28.17 -4.66 -29.88
CA ALA A 205 -29.20 -3.79 -30.46
C ALA A 205 -30.37 -3.58 -29.48
N VAL A 206 -30.81 -4.65 -28.78
CA VAL A 206 -31.83 -4.51 -27.72
C VAL A 206 -31.37 -3.55 -26.62
N GLN A 207 -30.12 -3.65 -26.16
CA GLN A 207 -29.59 -2.75 -25.14
C GLN A 207 -29.47 -1.29 -25.60
N SER A 208 -29.27 -1.08 -26.90
CA SER A 208 -29.12 0.26 -27.50
C SER A 208 -30.46 0.97 -27.75
N GLY A 209 -31.59 0.41 -27.28
CA GLY A 209 -32.92 0.98 -27.43
C GLY A 209 -33.84 0.21 -28.38
N GLY A 210 -33.46 -0.99 -28.80
CA GLY A 210 -34.32 -1.91 -29.55
C GLY A 210 -33.61 -2.57 -30.72
N ALA A 211 -33.86 -3.87 -30.91
CA ALA A 211 -33.39 -4.63 -32.06
C ALA A 211 -34.41 -4.60 -33.20
N THR A 212 -33.92 -4.49 -34.43
CA THR A 212 -34.73 -4.62 -35.64
C THR A 212 -35.08 -6.10 -35.89
N LEU A 213 -36.21 -6.36 -36.56
CA LEU A 213 -36.74 -7.72 -36.76
C LEU A 213 -35.84 -8.63 -37.62
N ASP A 214 -35.00 -8.04 -38.47
CA ASP A 214 -33.96 -8.72 -39.25
C ASP A 214 -32.87 -9.36 -38.37
N LEU A 215 -32.63 -8.82 -37.18
CA LEU A 215 -31.69 -9.40 -36.20
C LEU A 215 -32.30 -10.59 -35.44
N LEU A 216 -33.61 -10.82 -35.51
CA LEU A 216 -34.27 -11.98 -34.92
C LEU A 216 -34.18 -13.19 -35.88
N THR A 217 -32.96 -13.63 -36.16
CA THR A 217 -32.69 -14.81 -37.00
C THR A 217 -33.15 -16.09 -36.31
N ASP A 218 -33.27 -17.19 -37.07
CA ASP A 218 -33.65 -18.48 -36.47
C ASP A 218 -32.61 -18.98 -35.45
N THR A 219 -31.33 -18.64 -35.65
CA THR A 219 -30.27 -18.84 -34.65
C THR A 219 -30.59 -18.13 -33.33
N VAL A 220 -31.07 -16.89 -33.40
CA VAL A 220 -31.44 -16.09 -32.21
C VAL A 220 -32.67 -16.65 -31.52
N LYS A 221 -33.70 -17.05 -32.27
CA LYS A 221 -34.92 -17.65 -31.70
C LYS A 221 -34.62 -18.96 -30.99
N THR A 222 -33.83 -19.84 -31.62
CA THR A 222 -33.42 -21.11 -31.04
C THR A 222 -32.64 -20.88 -29.75
N TRP A 223 -31.64 -20.00 -29.78
CA TRP A 223 -30.85 -19.69 -28.59
C TRP A 223 -31.67 -19.05 -27.46
N LEU A 224 -32.59 -18.12 -27.76
CA LEU A 224 -33.48 -17.53 -26.76
C LEU A 224 -34.41 -18.57 -26.13
N THR A 225 -34.84 -19.57 -26.91
CA THR A 225 -35.71 -20.65 -26.43
C THR A 225 -34.94 -21.61 -25.53
N GLU A 226 -33.75 -22.03 -25.95
CA GLU A 226 -32.85 -22.92 -25.19
C GLU A 226 -32.39 -22.29 -23.87
N ASN A 227 -32.25 -20.95 -23.82
CA ASN A 227 -31.84 -20.21 -22.62
C ASN A 227 -33.02 -19.65 -21.82
N HIS A 228 -34.26 -20.07 -22.10
CA HIS A 228 -35.49 -19.61 -21.44
C HIS A 228 -35.65 -18.07 -21.40
N ALA A 229 -35.10 -17.37 -22.39
CA ALA A 229 -35.01 -15.91 -22.42
C ALA A 229 -36.10 -15.25 -23.30
N VAL A 230 -36.92 -16.04 -24.01
CA VAL A 230 -37.99 -15.52 -24.92
C VAL A 230 -38.96 -14.58 -24.19
N ALA A 231 -39.35 -14.91 -22.96
CA ALA A 231 -40.31 -14.12 -22.19
C ALA A 231 -39.77 -12.75 -21.75
N SER A 232 -38.44 -12.56 -21.80
CA SER A 232 -37.76 -11.33 -21.39
C SER A 232 -37.77 -10.23 -22.47
N TYR A 233 -38.20 -10.56 -23.69
CA TYR A 233 -38.21 -9.62 -24.82
C TYR A 233 -39.63 -9.46 -25.36
N ARG A 234 -39.99 -8.22 -25.72
CA ARG A 234 -41.29 -7.89 -26.34
C ARG A 234 -41.04 -7.15 -27.64
N ILE A 235 -41.84 -7.48 -28.65
CA ILE A 235 -41.86 -6.74 -29.92
C ILE A 235 -42.82 -5.57 -29.76
N LEU A 236 -42.30 -4.35 -29.85
CA LEU A 236 -43.09 -3.13 -29.82
C LEU A 236 -43.08 -2.46 -31.20
N PRO A 237 -44.21 -1.90 -31.67
CA PRO A 237 -44.23 -1.13 -32.91
C PRO A 237 -43.41 0.15 -32.75
N ARG A 238 -42.53 0.42 -33.73
CA ARG A 238 -41.66 1.59 -33.77
C ARG A 238 -42.55 2.84 -33.87
N GLY A 239 -42.76 3.52 -32.75
CA GLY A 239 -43.73 4.62 -32.60
C GLY A 239 -44.57 4.60 -31.32
N SER A 240 -44.35 3.65 -30.41
CA SER A 240 -45.09 3.58 -29.13
C SER A 240 -44.33 4.09 -27.90
N ASP A 241 -43.05 4.49 -28.01
CA ASP A 241 -42.36 5.28 -26.99
C ASP A 241 -42.68 6.78 -27.15
N GLY A 242 -43.90 7.10 -26.74
CA GLY A 242 -44.43 8.44 -26.62
C GLY A 242 -45.34 8.52 -25.39
N GLY A 243 -44.77 8.30 -24.21
CA GLY A 243 -45.35 8.68 -22.93
C GLY A 243 -46.01 7.58 -22.13
N ARG A 244 -45.32 7.15 -21.06
CA ARG A 244 -45.77 7.30 -19.67
C ARG A 244 -44.63 7.04 -18.70
#